data_AF-A0A9D6VYV7-F1
#
_entry.id   AF-A0A9D6VYV7-F1
#
_cell.length_a   1.000
_cell.length_b   1.000
_cell.length_c   1.000
_cell.angle_alpha   90.00
_cell.angle_beta   90.00
_cell.angle_gamma   90.00
#
_symmetry.space_group_name_H-M   'P 1'
#
loop_
_entity.id
_entity.type
_entity.pdbx_description
1 polymer ?
#
loop_
_entity_poly.entity_id
_entity_poly.type
_entity_poly.pdbx_seq_one_letter_code
_entity_poly.pdbx_strand_id
1 'polypeptide(L)'
;MRKSGLLESGAVLVVLLGCGPSADDPCSPACGRGFECYFGVCVPEHEAGTSDGGDEGTAEIADDGADDGTPPAPGKLDLLFVIDNSSSMGAKQADLVGNFPALIDDLFDPSIGAVTDLNVGVISTDMGVGGYSVPTCTGNDDGVLLHDPRPGVPGCAPSYPTFLHAGTTDHGSPFAASFACIGTLGTEGCGFEQPFAAVNKALTVHSRSGGANAGFLRPDAALGVILLSDENDCSATDPSLFDPEAPDELRLRCVNHAAELTPVAALVDMLRGLRPGTRLAVGLLVGVPPSVGICNNTGDVIAPCLSEPTMREEVEPSTGSVRLVCGATAAEGATPGVRHVQLASALGARAVVRSICDPRYDTFFELFARMARQAP
;
A
#
# COMPACT_ATOMS: atom_id res chain seq x y z
N MET A 1 -27.34 -37.94 -54.89
CA MET A 1 -26.75 -36.59 -54.68
C MET A 1 -27.00 -36.15 -53.25
N ARG A 2 -25.98 -36.18 -52.39
CA ARG A 2 -25.88 -35.37 -51.15
C ARG A 2 -24.41 -35.41 -50.73
N LYS A 3 -23.75 -34.26 -50.82
CA LYS A 3 -22.36 -34.03 -50.39
C LYS A 3 -22.37 -33.89 -48.86
N SER A 4 -21.49 -34.61 -48.18
CA SER A 4 -21.18 -34.40 -46.76
C SER A 4 -20.15 -33.28 -46.66
N GLY A 5 -20.52 -32.17 -46.01
CA GLY A 5 -19.60 -31.11 -45.61
C GLY A 5 -19.14 -31.35 -44.17
N LEU A 6 -17.83 -31.42 -43.98
CA LEU A 6 -17.16 -31.33 -42.68
C LEU A 6 -17.25 -29.86 -42.23
N LEU A 7 -17.81 -29.61 -41.05
CA LEU A 7 -17.64 -28.35 -40.33
C LEU A 7 -16.47 -28.53 -39.37
N GLU A 8 -15.34 -27.89 -39.66
CA GLU A 8 -14.27 -27.64 -38.70
C GLU A 8 -14.70 -26.47 -37.81
N SER A 9 -14.99 -26.74 -36.54
CA SER A 9 -15.11 -25.70 -35.51
C SER A 9 -13.72 -25.32 -35.01
N GLY A 10 -13.15 -24.27 -35.58
CA GLY A 10 -12.00 -23.58 -34.99
C GLY A 10 -12.45 -22.85 -33.72
N ALA A 11 -12.08 -23.37 -32.56
CA ALA A 11 -12.17 -22.63 -31.30
C ALA A 11 -11.11 -21.52 -31.33
N VAL A 12 -11.55 -20.28 -31.51
CA VAL A 12 -10.71 -19.10 -31.29
C VAL A 12 -10.55 -18.95 -29.77
N LEU A 13 -9.39 -19.34 -29.27
CA LEU A 13 -8.95 -19.00 -27.92
C LEU A 13 -8.65 -17.50 -27.90
N VAL A 14 -9.65 -16.70 -27.49
CA VAL A 14 -9.42 -15.30 -27.15
C VAL A 14 -8.65 -15.31 -25.83
N VAL A 15 -7.33 -15.21 -25.91
CA VAL A 15 -6.52 -14.82 -24.76
C VAL A 15 -6.85 -13.35 -24.51
N LEU A 16 -7.74 -13.09 -23.55
CA LEU A 16 -7.86 -11.78 -22.94
C LEU A 16 -6.57 -11.55 -22.16
N LEU A 17 -5.53 -11.08 -22.85
CA LEU A 17 -4.46 -10.31 -22.24
C LEU A 17 -5.17 -9.07 -21.68
N GLY A 18 -5.54 -9.11 -20.40
CA GLY A 18 -6.02 -7.93 -19.71
C GLY A 18 -4.86 -6.94 -19.68
N CYS A 19 -4.88 -5.95 -20.57
CA CYS A 19 -4.15 -4.71 -20.33
C CYS A 19 -4.75 -4.16 -19.03
N GLY A 20 -3.97 -4.18 -17.95
CA GLY A 20 -4.30 -3.37 -16.77
C GLY A 20 -4.38 -1.90 -17.17
N PRO A 21 -5.00 -1.05 -16.33
CA PRO A 21 -5.13 0.36 -16.61
C PRO A 21 -3.76 0.95 -16.93
N SER A 22 -3.64 1.65 -18.05
CA SER A 22 -2.41 2.38 -18.39
C SER A 22 -2.38 3.70 -17.61
N ALA A 23 -1.24 4.39 -17.64
CA ALA A 23 -1.15 5.76 -17.12
C ALA A 23 -2.15 6.72 -17.79
N ASP A 24 -2.66 6.38 -18.98
CA ASP A 24 -3.58 7.19 -19.77
C ASP A 24 -5.05 6.83 -19.54
N ASP A 25 -5.34 5.75 -18.80
CA ASP A 25 -6.72 5.33 -18.54
C ASP A 25 -7.37 6.27 -17.51
N PRO A 26 -8.49 6.94 -17.87
CA PRO A 26 -9.11 7.91 -17.00
C PRO A 26 -9.77 7.22 -15.81
N CYS A 27 -9.68 7.87 -14.65
CA CYS A 27 -10.34 7.41 -13.44
C CYS A 27 -11.87 7.41 -13.65
N SER A 28 -12.52 6.37 -13.12
CA SER A 28 -13.97 6.24 -13.10
C SER A 28 -14.43 5.88 -11.68
N PRO A 29 -15.09 6.81 -10.96
CA PRO A 29 -15.45 8.18 -11.38
C PRO A 29 -14.22 9.06 -11.59
N ALA A 30 -14.39 10.16 -12.34
CA ALA A 30 -13.32 11.13 -12.57
C ALA A 30 -12.91 11.78 -11.25
N CYS A 31 -11.63 12.13 -11.13
CA CYS A 31 -11.13 12.77 -9.92
C CYS A 31 -11.71 14.17 -9.77
N GLY A 32 -12.01 14.54 -8.52
CA GLY A 32 -12.41 15.88 -8.14
C GLY A 32 -11.29 16.88 -8.37
N ARG A 33 -11.63 18.17 -8.39
CA ARG A 33 -10.65 19.25 -8.62
C ARG A 33 -9.62 19.28 -7.48
N GLY A 34 -8.34 19.36 -7.81
CA GLY A 34 -7.24 19.27 -6.84
C GLY A 34 -6.67 17.85 -6.71
N PHE A 35 -7.26 16.86 -7.39
CA PHE A 35 -6.80 15.48 -7.48
C PHE A 35 -6.51 15.12 -8.95
N GLU A 36 -5.44 14.37 -9.17
CA GLU A 36 -5.05 13.83 -10.47
C GLU A 36 -5.24 12.31 -10.52
N CYS A 37 -5.50 11.80 -11.72
CA CYS A 37 -5.65 10.38 -11.95
C CYS A 37 -4.33 9.75 -12.38
N TYR A 38 -3.91 8.71 -11.66
CA TYR A 38 -2.79 7.87 -12.06
C TYR A 38 -3.18 6.40 -11.94
N PHE A 39 -3.17 5.68 -13.07
CA PHE A 39 -3.51 4.25 -13.14
C PHE A 39 -4.88 3.92 -12.51
N GLY A 40 -5.88 4.79 -12.74
CA GLY A 40 -7.23 4.62 -12.22
C GLY A 40 -7.42 4.96 -10.74
N VAL A 41 -6.39 5.43 -10.04
CA VAL A 41 -6.45 5.90 -8.65
C VAL A 41 -6.31 7.42 -8.61
N CYS A 42 -7.23 8.07 -7.91
CA CYS A 42 -7.15 9.51 -7.66
C CYS A 42 -6.18 9.78 -6.51
N VAL A 43 -5.27 10.72 -6.71
CA VAL A 43 -4.30 11.18 -5.71
C VAL A 43 -4.26 12.71 -5.71
N PRO A 44 -3.92 13.37 -4.59
CA PRO A 44 -3.75 14.81 -4.54
C PRO A 44 -2.79 15.33 -5.62
N GLU A 45 -3.14 16.45 -6.25
CA GLU A 45 -2.26 17.17 -7.18
C GLU A 45 -0.94 17.50 -6.47
N HIS A 46 0.19 17.32 -7.16
CA HIS A 46 1.46 17.77 -6.63
C HIS A 46 1.48 19.31 -6.64
N GLU A 47 1.50 19.96 -5.47
CA GLU A 47 1.75 21.40 -5.44
C GLU A 47 3.18 21.65 -5.90
N ALA A 48 3.35 21.93 -7.19
CA ALA A 48 4.61 22.41 -7.73
C ALA A 48 4.96 23.70 -6.98
N GLY A 49 5.90 23.62 -6.04
CA GLY A 49 6.52 24.80 -5.46
C GLY A 49 6.95 25.73 -6.59
N THR A 50 6.58 27.01 -6.50
CA THR A 50 6.77 28.00 -7.57
C THR A 50 8.20 28.00 -8.12
N SER A 51 8.45 27.28 -9.20
CA SER A 51 9.57 27.48 -10.09
C SER A 51 9.05 28.21 -11.33
N ASP A 52 9.30 29.52 -11.35
CA ASP A 52 9.03 30.40 -12.47
C ASP A 52 9.78 29.92 -13.73
N GLY A 53 9.09 29.89 -14.87
CA GLY A 53 9.71 29.86 -16.20
C GLY A 53 9.66 28.54 -17.00
N GLY A 54 8.50 28.31 -17.63
CA GLY A 54 8.32 27.83 -19.01
C GLY A 54 9.21 26.72 -19.60
N ASP A 55 8.57 25.60 -19.94
CA ASP A 55 8.55 25.08 -21.31
C ASP A 55 7.32 24.17 -21.48
N GLU A 56 6.48 24.43 -22.48
CA GLU A 56 5.52 23.44 -22.99
C GLU A 56 6.32 22.40 -23.79
N GLY A 57 7.13 21.62 -23.08
CA GLY A 57 7.76 20.44 -23.60
C GLY A 57 6.71 19.34 -23.60
N THR A 58 6.25 18.92 -24.77
CA THR A 58 5.68 17.59 -24.95
C THR A 58 6.68 16.61 -24.34
N ALA A 59 6.37 16.09 -23.15
CA ALA A 59 7.12 15.00 -22.56
C ALA A 59 7.01 13.84 -23.55
N GLU A 60 8.02 13.69 -24.40
CA GLU A 60 8.27 12.40 -25.02
C GLU A 60 8.43 11.46 -23.84
N ILE A 61 7.47 10.54 -23.73
CA ILE A 61 7.56 9.39 -22.84
C ILE A 61 8.85 8.69 -23.24
N ALA A 62 9.91 8.97 -22.47
CA ALA A 62 11.13 8.21 -22.57
C ALA A 62 10.72 6.78 -22.26
N ASP A 63 10.90 5.91 -23.26
CA ASP A 63 10.81 4.46 -23.21
C ASP A 63 11.27 3.96 -21.83
N ASP A 64 10.30 3.81 -20.92
CA ASP A 64 10.47 3.28 -19.59
C ASP A 64 11.02 1.88 -19.80
N GLY A 65 12.32 1.71 -19.52
CA GLY A 65 13.13 0.55 -19.91
C GLY A 65 12.26 -0.68 -20.08
N ALA A 66 11.95 -0.98 -21.34
CA ALA A 66 10.95 -1.96 -21.70
C ALA A 66 11.11 -3.20 -20.83
N ASP A 67 10.02 -3.63 -20.19
CA ASP A 67 9.90 -4.99 -19.71
C ASP A 67 10.22 -5.91 -20.88
N ASP A 68 11.47 -6.36 -20.95
CA ASP A 68 11.97 -7.22 -22.03
C ASP A 68 11.44 -8.65 -21.88
N GLY A 69 10.53 -8.86 -20.92
CA GLY A 69 9.97 -10.14 -20.56
C GLY A 69 10.97 -11.04 -19.83
N THR A 70 12.13 -10.51 -19.40
CA THR A 70 13.08 -11.28 -18.59
C THR A 70 12.48 -11.50 -17.21
N PRO A 71 12.29 -12.77 -16.78
CA PRO A 71 11.79 -13.06 -15.45
C PRO A 71 12.66 -12.39 -14.38
N PRO A 72 12.07 -11.89 -13.27
CA PRO A 72 12.82 -11.26 -12.19
C PRO A 72 14.01 -12.14 -11.78
N ALA A 73 15.19 -11.53 -11.63
CA ALA A 73 16.35 -12.27 -11.17
C ALA A 73 16.01 -12.89 -9.80
N PRO A 74 16.31 -14.19 -9.60
CA PRO A 74 16.04 -14.83 -8.32
C PRO A 74 16.81 -14.10 -7.22
N GLY A 75 16.13 -13.81 -6.11
CA GLY A 75 16.74 -13.18 -4.93
C GLY A 75 16.69 -11.65 -4.88
N LYS A 76 16.17 -10.94 -5.90
CA LYS A 76 15.94 -9.49 -5.83
C LYS A 76 14.54 -9.14 -5.35
N LEU A 77 14.43 -8.26 -4.36
CA LEU A 77 13.16 -7.81 -3.78
C LEU A 77 13.19 -6.31 -3.49
N ASP A 78 12.18 -5.57 -3.95
CA ASP A 78 11.87 -4.22 -3.51
C ASP A 78 10.71 -4.30 -2.52
N LEU A 79 10.95 -3.91 -1.27
CA LEU A 79 10.00 -4.00 -0.18
C LEU A 79 9.57 -2.61 0.27
N LEU A 80 8.31 -2.27 0.05
CA LEU A 80 7.71 -1.02 0.48
C LEU A 80 6.93 -1.23 1.79
N PHE A 81 7.29 -0.47 2.82
CA PHE A 81 6.47 -0.34 4.02
C PHE A 81 5.58 0.90 3.91
N VAL A 82 4.30 0.72 4.18
CA VAL A 82 3.27 1.75 4.20
C VAL A 82 2.80 1.84 5.64
N ILE A 83 3.22 2.88 6.35
CA ILE A 83 3.05 2.97 7.80
C ILE A 83 2.13 4.12 8.11
N ASP A 84 1.01 3.80 8.74
CA ASP A 84 0.13 4.81 9.30
C ASP A 84 0.82 5.57 10.44
N ASN A 85 0.81 6.89 10.32
CA ASN A 85 1.41 7.84 11.26
C ASN A 85 0.35 8.71 11.97
N SER A 86 -0.90 8.26 12.00
CA SER A 86 -1.97 8.87 12.79
C SER A 86 -1.73 8.71 14.31
N SER A 87 -2.56 9.41 15.11
CA SER A 87 -2.34 9.56 16.55
C SER A 87 -2.33 8.26 17.37
N SER A 88 -2.97 7.19 16.89
CA SER A 88 -3.13 5.89 17.56
C SER A 88 -1.98 4.90 17.30
N MET A 89 -1.05 5.26 16.39
CA MET A 89 -0.13 4.30 15.78
C MET A 89 1.17 4.04 16.54
N GLY A 90 1.48 4.82 17.58
CA GLY A 90 2.79 4.75 18.25
C GLY A 90 3.18 3.35 18.76
N ALA A 91 2.25 2.63 19.40
CA ALA A 91 2.52 1.28 19.89
C ALA A 91 2.67 0.27 18.74
N LYS A 92 1.85 0.39 17.68
CA LYS A 92 1.86 -0.52 16.53
C LYS A 92 3.13 -0.34 15.69
N GLN A 93 3.62 0.90 15.54
CA GLN A 93 4.92 1.18 14.93
C GLN A 93 6.06 0.56 15.74
N ALA A 94 6.01 0.63 17.07
CA ALA A 94 7.01 -0.02 17.92
C ALA A 94 7.01 -1.54 17.77
N ASP A 95 5.83 -2.18 17.67
CA ASP A 95 5.71 -3.61 17.39
C ASP A 95 6.27 -3.97 16.00
N LEU A 96 5.99 -3.17 14.97
CA LEU A 96 6.56 -3.37 13.63
C LEU A 96 8.08 -3.31 13.63
N VAL A 97 8.65 -2.25 14.20
CA VAL A 97 10.11 -2.06 14.29
C VAL A 97 10.75 -3.16 15.13
N GLY A 98 10.11 -3.56 16.23
CA GLY A 98 10.60 -4.63 17.10
C GLY A 98 10.62 -6.01 16.44
N ASN A 99 9.68 -6.29 15.54
CA ASN A 99 9.60 -7.56 14.82
C ASN A 99 10.33 -7.56 13.46
N PHE A 100 10.75 -6.40 12.94
CA PHE A 100 11.46 -6.29 11.65
C PHE A 100 12.67 -7.25 11.51
N PRO A 101 13.51 -7.49 12.55
CA PRO A 101 14.60 -8.46 12.45
C PRO A 101 14.14 -9.86 12.03
N ALA A 102 12.99 -10.32 12.52
CA ALA A 102 12.47 -11.66 12.19
C ALA A 102 12.08 -11.76 10.70
N LEU A 103 11.51 -10.69 10.13
CA LEU A 103 11.24 -10.62 8.69
C LEU A 103 12.54 -10.74 7.88
N ILE A 104 13.59 -10.03 8.30
CA ILE A 104 14.87 -10.07 7.59
C ILE A 104 15.50 -11.46 7.68
N ASP A 105 15.46 -12.10 8.85
CA ASP A 105 15.90 -13.49 9.01
C ASP A 105 15.13 -14.42 8.04
N ASP A 106 13.80 -14.29 7.97
CA ASP A 106 12.95 -15.12 7.09
C ASP A 106 13.18 -14.86 5.59
N LEU A 107 13.45 -13.61 5.20
CA LEU A 107 13.72 -13.23 3.80
C LEU A 107 15.08 -13.76 3.33
N PHE A 108 16.11 -13.70 4.17
CA PHE A 108 17.46 -14.15 3.85
C PHE A 108 17.71 -15.64 4.16
N ASP A 109 16.75 -16.35 4.76
CA ASP A 109 16.88 -17.80 5.03
C ASP A 109 17.02 -18.62 3.72
N PRO A 110 18.16 -19.28 3.50
CA PRO A 110 18.39 -20.10 2.31
C PRO A 110 17.52 -21.37 2.27
N SER A 111 16.97 -21.82 3.39
CA SER A 111 16.15 -23.04 3.48
C SER A 111 14.81 -22.93 2.73
N ILE A 112 14.37 -21.70 2.52
CA ILE A 112 13.08 -21.33 1.92
C ILE A 112 13.25 -20.44 0.68
N GLY A 113 14.50 -20.32 0.18
CA GLY A 113 14.93 -19.48 -0.94
C GLY A 113 15.41 -18.11 -0.45
N ALA A 114 16.67 -17.74 -0.64
CA ALA A 114 17.19 -16.49 -0.08
C ALA A 114 16.90 -15.29 -1.00
N VAL A 115 16.40 -14.20 -0.42
CA VAL A 115 16.68 -12.86 -0.94
C VAL A 115 18.19 -12.64 -0.82
N THR A 116 18.79 -12.06 -1.85
CA THR A 116 20.23 -11.77 -1.90
C THR A 116 20.51 -10.28 -2.10
N ASP A 117 19.49 -9.52 -2.48
CA ASP A 117 19.57 -8.11 -2.85
C ASP A 117 18.20 -7.43 -2.60
N LEU A 118 18.11 -6.68 -1.50
CA LEU A 118 16.90 -6.12 -0.93
C LEU A 118 16.96 -4.59 -0.94
N ASN A 119 15.97 -3.94 -1.56
CA ASN A 119 15.66 -2.53 -1.31
C ASN A 119 14.51 -2.44 -0.30
N VAL A 120 14.59 -1.53 0.68
CA VAL A 120 13.51 -1.24 1.63
C VAL A 120 13.17 0.24 1.59
N GLY A 121 11.95 0.55 1.18
CA GLY A 121 11.38 1.88 1.21
C GLY A 121 10.32 2.02 2.31
N VAL A 122 10.14 3.23 2.84
CA VAL A 122 9.08 3.56 3.81
C VAL A 122 8.30 4.76 3.28
N ILE A 123 6.98 4.69 3.30
CA ILE A 123 6.08 5.84 3.09
C ILE A 123 5.06 5.88 4.24
N SER A 124 4.46 7.04 4.47
CA SER A 124 3.30 7.15 5.35
C SER A 124 1.98 6.96 4.58
N THR A 125 0.87 6.96 5.30
CA THR A 125 -0.49 7.04 4.74
C THR A 125 -0.97 8.48 4.53
N ASP A 126 -0.15 9.48 4.89
CA ASP A 126 -0.52 10.89 4.86
C ASP A 126 -0.35 11.50 3.46
N MET A 127 -1.47 11.53 2.74
CA MET A 127 -1.58 12.20 1.44
C MET A 127 -2.13 13.63 1.57
N GLY A 128 -2.48 14.07 2.78
CA GLY A 128 -3.18 15.33 2.99
C GLY A 128 -4.60 15.34 2.41
N VAL A 129 -5.21 16.53 2.41
CA VAL A 129 -6.66 16.69 2.19
C VAL A 129 -6.98 17.63 1.04
N GLY A 130 -6.15 17.67 0.00
CA GLY A 130 -6.46 18.37 -1.26
C GLY A 130 -6.80 19.86 -1.12
N GLY A 131 -6.06 20.59 -0.28
CA GLY A 131 -6.22 22.03 -0.09
C GLY A 131 -7.22 22.45 1.00
N TYR A 132 -7.92 21.50 1.63
CA TYR A 132 -8.76 21.79 2.79
C TYR A 132 -7.93 21.98 4.07
N SER A 133 -8.45 22.80 5.00
CA SER A 133 -7.80 23.03 6.30
C SER A 133 -8.41 22.12 7.36
N VAL A 134 -7.95 20.87 7.39
CA VAL A 134 -8.41 19.88 8.36
C VAL A 134 -7.41 19.81 9.52
N PRO A 135 -7.85 19.87 10.80
CA PRO A 135 -6.98 19.64 11.94
C PRO A 135 -6.23 18.30 11.80
N THR A 136 -4.94 18.25 12.18
CA THR A 136 -4.00 17.13 11.96
C THR A 136 -3.48 16.95 10.54
N CYS A 137 -4.12 17.53 9.52
CA CYS A 137 -3.72 17.38 8.10
C CYS A 137 -3.06 18.66 7.56
N THR A 138 -2.16 19.27 8.34
CA THR A 138 -1.48 20.53 7.96
C THR A 138 -0.31 20.35 6.99
N GLY A 139 0.04 19.11 6.68
CA GLY A 139 1.05 18.71 5.70
C GLY A 139 0.63 17.43 5.01
N ASN A 140 1.55 16.85 4.25
CA ASN A 140 1.45 15.51 3.69
C ASN A 140 2.85 15.01 3.33
N ASP A 141 2.99 13.70 3.16
CA ASP A 141 4.23 13.06 2.69
C ASP A 141 4.17 12.65 1.21
N ASP A 142 3.01 12.83 0.57
CA ASP A 142 2.77 12.67 -0.87
C ASP A 142 3.11 11.28 -1.46
N GLY A 143 3.33 10.26 -0.63
CA GLY A 143 3.86 8.97 -1.09
C GLY A 143 5.34 9.03 -1.52
N VAL A 144 6.07 10.06 -1.09
CA VAL A 144 7.53 10.15 -1.23
C VAL A 144 8.20 9.31 -0.15
N LEU A 145 9.27 8.59 -0.52
CA LEU A 145 10.02 7.75 0.40
C LEU A 145 10.63 8.56 1.55
N LEU A 146 10.25 8.18 2.76
CA LEU A 146 10.71 8.78 4.00
C LEU A 146 12.07 8.22 4.38
N HIS A 147 13.04 9.13 4.48
CA HIS A 147 14.43 8.81 4.78
C HIS A 147 15.05 9.74 5.83
N ASP A 148 14.28 10.73 6.31
CA ASP A 148 14.63 11.52 7.50
C ASP A 148 13.77 11.05 8.67
N PRO A 149 14.36 10.64 9.80
CA PRO A 149 13.58 10.29 10.99
C PRO A 149 12.75 11.46 11.49
N ARG A 150 11.42 11.30 11.49
CA ARG A 150 10.47 12.31 11.97
C ARG A 150 9.42 11.59 12.82
N PRO A 151 9.26 11.95 14.11
CA PRO A 151 10.12 12.86 14.88
C PRO A 151 11.55 12.33 14.97
N GLY A 152 12.51 13.19 15.32
CA GLY A 152 13.90 12.77 15.49
C GLY A 152 14.02 11.62 16.51
N VAL A 153 14.41 10.44 16.05
CA VAL A 153 14.56 9.24 16.89
C VAL A 153 15.94 9.28 17.57
N PRO A 154 16.02 9.20 18.92
CA PRO A 154 17.31 9.25 19.62
C PRO A 154 18.27 8.16 19.15
N GLY A 155 19.49 8.56 18.77
CA GLY A 155 20.52 7.65 18.28
C GLY A 155 20.51 7.43 16.76
N CYS A 156 19.54 7.98 16.05
CA CYS A 156 19.46 7.91 14.59
C CYS A 156 20.22 9.05 13.91
N ALA A 157 20.67 8.79 12.67
CA ALA A 157 21.22 9.83 11.81
C ALA A 157 20.12 10.83 11.40
N PRO A 158 20.45 12.09 11.07
CA PRO A 158 19.47 13.06 10.61
C PRO A 158 18.81 12.67 9.27
N SER A 159 19.48 11.85 8.46
CA SER A 159 18.96 11.31 7.21
C SER A 159 19.62 9.98 6.85
N TYR A 160 18.93 9.21 6.03
CA TYR A 160 19.31 7.92 5.46
C TYR A 160 19.24 8.00 3.92
N PRO A 161 19.76 7.00 3.19
CA PRO A 161 19.47 6.88 1.76
C PRO A 161 17.96 6.82 1.51
N THR A 162 17.51 7.32 0.36
CA THR A 162 16.07 7.39 -0.03
C THR A 162 15.34 6.06 0.17
N PHE A 163 16.03 4.95 -0.06
CA PHE A 163 15.62 3.61 0.38
C PHE A 163 16.85 2.89 0.92
N LEU A 164 16.66 2.03 1.92
CA LEU A 164 17.73 1.22 2.47
C LEU A 164 18.05 0.07 1.51
N HIS A 165 19.30 -0.37 1.51
CA HIS A 165 19.74 -1.52 0.73
C HIS A 165 20.43 -2.54 1.65
N ALA A 166 20.16 -3.82 1.44
CA ALA A 166 20.88 -4.91 2.07
C ALA A 166 21.06 -6.10 1.12
N GLY A 167 22.24 -6.71 1.17
CA GLY A 167 22.52 -8.01 0.59
C GLY A 167 22.84 -9.08 1.62
N THR A 168 23.45 -10.18 1.17
CA THR A 168 23.69 -11.38 1.98
C THR A 168 24.65 -11.21 3.17
N THR A 169 25.35 -10.08 3.30
CA THR A 169 26.36 -9.87 4.36
C THR A 169 26.07 -8.69 5.28
N ASP A 170 25.12 -7.84 4.92
CA ASP A 170 24.85 -6.53 5.51
C ASP A 170 23.39 -6.37 5.99
N HIS A 171 22.59 -7.44 5.98
CA HIS A 171 21.22 -7.48 6.50
C HIS A 171 21.10 -7.68 8.03
N GLY A 172 22.20 -7.55 8.79
CA GLY A 172 22.23 -7.78 10.23
C GLY A 172 21.67 -6.62 11.07
N SER A 173 21.97 -6.61 12.37
CA SER A 173 21.48 -5.60 13.33
C SER A 173 21.65 -4.14 12.91
N PRO A 174 22.76 -3.71 12.24
CA PRO A 174 22.87 -2.34 11.75
C PRO A 174 21.79 -1.95 10.73
N PHE A 175 21.41 -2.87 9.84
CA PHE A 175 20.34 -2.65 8.86
C PHE A 175 18.98 -2.53 9.55
N ALA A 176 18.69 -3.42 10.51
CA ALA A 176 17.48 -3.33 11.33
C ALA A 176 17.41 -2.03 12.14
N ALA A 177 18.54 -1.53 12.65
CA ALA A 177 18.60 -0.25 13.34
C ALA A 177 18.33 0.93 12.38
N SER A 178 18.84 0.88 11.15
CA SER A 178 18.49 1.89 10.13
C SER A 178 17.00 1.87 9.80
N PHE A 179 16.38 0.69 9.65
CA PHE A 179 14.94 0.60 9.46
C PHE A 179 14.16 1.18 10.65
N ALA A 180 14.56 0.86 11.89
CA ALA A 180 13.92 1.42 13.08
C ALA A 180 13.86 2.95 13.08
N CYS A 181 14.91 3.59 12.55
CA CYS A 181 15.01 5.05 12.47
C CYS A 181 14.04 5.67 11.46
N ILE A 182 13.81 5.04 10.31
CA ILE A 182 12.93 5.57 9.26
C ILE A 182 11.53 4.96 9.28
N GLY A 183 11.31 3.87 10.02
CA GLY A 183 10.02 3.21 10.22
C GLY A 183 9.24 3.70 11.44
N THR A 184 9.86 4.54 12.29
CA THR A 184 9.20 5.24 13.39
C THR A 184 8.80 6.63 12.93
N LEU A 185 7.60 6.75 12.35
CA LEU A 185 7.10 7.97 11.71
C LEU A 185 6.45 8.96 12.68
N GLY A 186 6.28 8.57 13.94
CA GLY A 186 5.50 9.33 14.90
C GLY A 186 4.00 9.26 14.64
N THR A 187 3.27 10.17 15.28
CA THR A 187 1.80 10.07 15.44
C THR A 187 1.10 11.40 15.12
N GLU A 188 1.72 12.23 14.27
CA GLU A 188 1.25 13.58 13.91
C GLU A 188 0.75 13.66 12.45
N GLY A 189 0.58 12.51 11.79
CA GLY A 189 0.03 12.44 10.44
C GLY A 189 -1.46 12.76 10.39
N CYS A 190 -1.93 13.04 9.18
CA CYS A 190 -3.35 13.30 8.90
C CYS A 190 -4.26 12.13 9.36
N GLY A 191 -5.30 12.44 10.14
CA GLY A 191 -6.33 11.47 10.55
C GLY A 191 -7.33 11.06 9.45
N PHE A 192 -6.91 11.20 8.19
CA PHE A 192 -7.57 10.62 7.03
C PHE A 192 -6.53 9.76 6.32
N GLU A 193 -6.45 8.50 6.73
CA GLU A 193 -5.45 7.56 6.26
C GLU A 193 -5.73 7.19 4.80
N GLN A 194 -4.77 7.42 3.92
CA GLN A 194 -4.93 7.16 2.48
C GLN A 194 -3.85 6.20 1.96
N PRO A 195 -3.72 4.99 2.55
CA PRO A 195 -2.68 4.06 2.13
C PRO A 195 -2.77 3.66 0.66
N PHE A 196 -3.97 3.59 0.07
CA PHE A 196 -4.11 3.16 -1.32
C PHE A 196 -3.62 4.23 -2.30
N ALA A 197 -3.96 5.50 -2.06
CA ALA A 197 -3.42 6.63 -2.80
C ALA A 197 -1.90 6.76 -2.62
N ALA A 198 -1.40 6.56 -1.39
CA ALA A 198 0.03 6.62 -1.08
C ALA A 198 0.84 5.55 -1.83
N VAL A 199 0.41 4.29 -1.78
CA VAL A 199 1.03 3.19 -2.55
C VAL A 199 1.00 3.49 -4.04
N ASN A 200 -0.14 3.96 -4.55
CA ASN A 200 -0.27 4.30 -5.96
C ASN A 200 0.74 5.37 -6.37
N LYS A 201 0.77 6.51 -5.68
CA LYS A 201 1.63 7.63 -6.05
C LYS A 201 3.12 7.27 -5.90
N ALA A 202 3.47 6.53 -4.85
CA ALA A 202 4.84 6.07 -4.61
C ALA A 202 5.38 5.20 -5.75
N LEU A 203 4.57 4.26 -6.25
CA LEU A 203 4.97 3.26 -7.25
C LEU A 203 4.76 3.72 -8.69
N THR A 204 3.88 4.68 -8.95
CA THR A 204 3.51 5.10 -10.32
C THR A 204 4.02 6.47 -10.71
N VAL A 205 3.97 7.45 -9.80
CA VAL A 205 4.38 8.84 -10.07
C VAL A 205 5.82 9.04 -9.64
N HIS A 206 6.10 8.79 -8.36
CA HIS A 206 7.41 9.11 -7.79
C HIS A 206 8.50 8.12 -8.20
N SER A 207 8.15 6.88 -8.57
CA SER A 207 9.14 5.87 -9.00
C SER A 207 9.62 6.04 -10.45
N ARG A 208 9.01 6.92 -11.25
CA ARG A 208 9.44 7.22 -12.62
C ARG A 208 10.83 7.85 -12.64
N SER A 209 11.49 7.81 -13.79
CA SER A 209 12.78 8.48 -13.99
C SER A 209 12.67 9.98 -13.66
N GLY A 210 13.54 10.48 -12.77
CA GLY A 210 13.51 11.86 -12.28
C GLY A 210 12.48 12.14 -11.16
N GLY A 211 11.64 11.17 -10.81
CA GLY A 211 10.73 11.25 -9.67
C GLY A 211 11.45 11.11 -8.32
N ALA A 212 10.75 11.48 -7.24
CA ALA A 212 11.32 11.50 -5.88
C ALA A 212 11.74 10.12 -5.35
N ASN A 213 11.13 9.04 -5.85
CA ASN A 213 11.42 7.65 -5.50
C ASN A 213 12.19 6.93 -6.62
N ALA A 214 12.75 7.67 -7.59
CA ALA A 214 13.45 7.09 -8.73
C ALA A 214 14.55 6.11 -8.27
N GLY A 215 14.59 4.94 -8.91
CA GLY A 215 15.57 3.89 -8.62
C GLY A 215 15.17 2.91 -7.52
N PHE A 216 14.09 3.16 -6.76
CA PHE A 216 13.56 2.19 -5.80
C PHE A 216 13.04 0.94 -6.51
N LEU A 217 12.19 1.15 -7.53
CA LEU A 217 11.44 0.12 -8.22
C LEU A 217 12.26 -0.46 -9.39
N ARG A 218 12.91 -1.61 -9.17
CA ARG A 218 13.80 -2.25 -10.15
C ARG A 218 13.04 -3.17 -11.10
N PRO A 219 13.32 -3.16 -12.41
CA PRO A 219 12.59 -3.97 -13.39
C PRO A 219 12.79 -5.48 -13.18
N ASP A 220 13.91 -5.91 -12.62
CA ASP A 220 14.26 -7.32 -12.42
C ASP A 220 14.06 -7.81 -10.97
N ALA A 221 13.33 -7.06 -10.14
CA ALA A 221 13.04 -7.41 -8.76
C ALA A 221 11.56 -7.78 -8.53
N ALA A 222 11.32 -8.69 -7.58
CA ALA A 222 10.00 -8.88 -7.02
C ALA A 222 9.55 -7.62 -6.25
N LEU A 223 8.24 -7.40 -6.13
CA LEU A 223 7.66 -6.33 -5.33
C LEU A 223 6.97 -6.91 -4.08
N GLY A 224 7.37 -6.42 -2.91
CA GLY A 224 6.69 -6.64 -1.65
C GLY A 224 6.08 -5.34 -1.14
N VAL A 225 4.85 -5.39 -0.64
CA VAL A 225 4.23 -4.25 0.05
C VAL A 225 3.75 -4.73 1.42
N ILE A 226 4.17 -4.08 2.50
CA ILE A 226 3.66 -4.33 3.85
C ILE A 226 2.97 -3.05 4.32
N LEU A 227 1.67 -3.14 4.59
CA LEU A 227 0.85 -2.04 5.09
C LEU A 227 0.51 -2.26 6.56
N LEU A 228 0.70 -1.22 7.37
CA LEU A 228 0.34 -1.16 8.78
C LEU A 228 -0.60 0.03 9.01
N SER A 229 -1.86 -0.22 9.38
CA SER A 229 -2.83 0.83 9.76
C SER A 229 -3.90 0.27 10.70
N ASP A 230 -4.32 1.07 11.68
CA ASP A 230 -5.41 0.74 12.58
C ASP A 230 -6.77 1.33 12.17
N GLU A 231 -6.84 1.96 10.99
CA GLU A 231 -8.07 2.44 10.37
C GLU A 231 -8.31 1.84 8.97
N ASN A 232 -9.45 2.18 8.38
CA ASN A 232 -9.81 1.75 7.03
C ASN A 232 -9.28 2.77 6.00
N ASP A 233 -9.02 2.32 4.76
CA ASP A 233 -8.51 3.21 3.71
C ASP A 233 -9.55 4.29 3.35
N CYS A 234 -9.15 5.57 3.43
CA CYS A 234 -9.94 6.73 3.06
C CYS A 234 -9.45 7.43 1.77
N SER A 235 -8.80 6.69 0.86
CA SER A 235 -8.34 7.25 -0.42
C SER A 235 -9.52 7.71 -1.26
N ALA A 236 -9.77 9.02 -1.31
CA ALA A 236 -10.95 9.64 -1.92
C ALA A 236 -10.80 9.83 -3.44
N THR A 237 -11.92 9.89 -4.16
CA THR A 237 -11.90 10.35 -5.57
C THR A 237 -12.03 11.86 -5.69
N ASP A 238 -12.60 12.53 -4.68
CA ASP A 238 -12.81 13.98 -4.66
C ASP A 238 -12.39 14.55 -3.28
N PRO A 239 -11.54 15.58 -3.22
CA PRO A 239 -11.09 16.15 -1.96
C PRO A 239 -12.20 16.83 -1.15
N SER A 240 -13.34 17.17 -1.75
CA SER A 240 -14.48 17.76 -1.03
C SER A 240 -15.04 16.85 0.07
N LEU A 241 -14.74 15.53 0.01
CA LEU A 241 -14.95 14.61 1.11
C LEU A 241 -14.32 15.13 2.42
N PHE A 242 -13.19 15.85 2.34
CA PHE A 242 -12.45 16.37 3.48
C PHE A 242 -12.83 17.80 3.90
N ASP A 243 -13.83 18.42 3.26
CA ASP A 243 -14.22 19.82 3.53
C ASP A 243 -14.79 20.00 4.96
N PRO A 244 -14.10 20.68 5.89
CA PRO A 244 -14.61 20.83 7.26
C PRO A 244 -15.94 21.60 7.34
N GLU A 245 -16.32 22.36 6.32
CA GLU A 245 -17.56 23.14 6.28
C GLU A 245 -18.78 22.33 5.78
N ALA A 246 -18.55 21.12 5.22
CA ALA A 246 -19.65 20.24 4.82
C ALA A 246 -20.44 19.70 6.05
N PRO A 247 -21.75 19.45 5.91
CA PRO A 247 -22.67 19.27 7.04
C PRO A 247 -22.45 17.96 7.83
N ASP A 248 -21.80 16.97 7.23
CA ASP A 248 -21.57 15.67 7.86
C ASP A 248 -20.33 15.69 8.77
N GLU A 249 -20.41 14.94 9.87
CA GLU A 249 -19.31 14.74 10.83
C GLU A 249 -18.04 14.27 10.12
N LEU A 250 -17.01 15.13 10.11
CA LEU A 250 -15.79 14.97 9.32
C LEU A 250 -15.13 13.58 9.47
N ARG A 251 -14.96 13.12 10.72
CA ARG A 251 -14.36 11.81 11.06
C ARG A 251 -15.16 10.58 10.60
N LEU A 252 -16.43 10.74 10.20
CA LEU A 252 -17.28 9.63 9.77
C LEU A 252 -17.43 9.54 8.25
N ARG A 253 -16.83 10.47 7.50
CA ARG A 253 -17.12 10.61 6.07
C ARG A 253 -16.60 9.45 5.24
N CYS A 254 -15.43 8.92 5.55
CA CYS A 254 -14.89 7.73 4.87
C CYS A 254 -15.84 6.53 4.98
N VAL A 255 -16.55 6.42 6.11
CA VAL A 255 -17.54 5.37 6.36
C VAL A 255 -18.89 5.69 5.69
N ASN A 256 -19.39 6.91 5.87
CA ASN A 256 -20.71 7.31 5.39
C ASN A 256 -20.77 7.51 3.87
N HIS A 257 -19.65 7.88 3.26
CA HIS A 257 -19.50 8.19 1.83
C HIS A 257 -18.52 7.23 1.14
N ALA A 258 -18.53 5.97 1.54
CA ALA A 258 -17.62 4.95 0.98
C ALA A 258 -17.70 4.80 -0.57
N ALA A 259 -18.79 5.26 -1.19
CA ALA A 259 -18.95 5.30 -2.65
C ALA A 259 -18.14 6.42 -3.33
N GLU A 260 -17.69 7.42 -2.58
CA GLU A 260 -16.83 8.52 -3.04
C GLU A 260 -15.34 8.22 -2.81
N LEU A 261 -15.03 7.04 -2.29
CA LEU A 261 -13.67 6.53 -2.19
C LEU A 261 -13.25 5.84 -3.49
N THR A 262 -11.95 5.92 -3.79
CA THR A 262 -11.36 5.21 -4.92
C THR A 262 -11.72 3.72 -4.84
N PRO A 263 -12.23 3.09 -5.90
CA PRO A 263 -12.55 1.67 -5.85
C PRO A 263 -11.32 0.81 -5.53
N VAL A 264 -11.46 -0.17 -4.63
CA VAL A 264 -10.35 -1.10 -4.28
C VAL A 264 -9.79 -1.80 -5.53
N ALA A 265 -10.66 -2.06 -6.52
CA ALA A 265 -10.27 -2.64 -7.80
C ALA A 265 -9.21 -1.81 -8.54
N ALA A 266 -9.23 -0.47 -8.42
CA ALA A 266 -8.23 0.39 -9.07
C ALA A 266 -6.81 0.10 -8.55
N LEU A 267 -6.65 -0.03 -7.23
CA LEU A 267 -5.35 -0.40 -6.65
C LEU A 267 -4.94 -1.83 -7.04
N VAL A 268 -5.89 -2.77 -7.07
CA VAL A 268 -5.63 -4.16 -7.50
C VAL A 268 -5.12 -4.19 -8.93
N ASP A 269 -5.78 -3.44 -9.82
CA ASP A 269 -5.46 -3.39 -11.23
C ASP A 269 -4.14 -2.66 -11.46
N MET A 270 -3.86 -1.58 -10.73
CA MET A 270 -2.55 -0.93 -10.73
C MET A 270 -1.45 -1.88 -10.29
N LEU A 271 -1.58 -2.56 -9.13
CA LEU A 271 -0.54 -3.48 -8.63
C LEU A 271 -0.28 -4.65 -9.58
N ARG A 272 -1.31 -5.14 -10.28
CA ARG A 272 -1.17 -6.20 -11.30
C ARG A 272 -0.56 -5.68 -12.59
N GLY A 273 -0.90 -4.45 -12.98
CA GLY A 273 -0.48 -3.80 -14.22
C GLY A 273 0.90 -3.13 -14.14
N LEU A 274 1.38 -2.80 -12.93
CA LEU A 274 2.61 -2.07 -12.71
C LEU A 274 3.81 -2.73 -13.38
N ARG A 275 3.91 -4.06 -13.29
CA ARG A 275 4.85 -4.89 -14.06
C ARG A 275 4.25 -6.28 -14.31
N PRO A 276 3.67 -6.52 -15.49
CA PRO A 276 3.14 -7.83 -15.85
C PRO A 276 4.22 -8.93 -15.67
N GLY A 277 3.91 -10.02 -14.97
CA GLY A 277 4.86 -11.11 -14.74
C GLY A 277 5.88 -10.88 -13.61
N THR A 278 5.87 -9.72 -12.95
CA THR A 278 6.62 -9.54 -11.69
C THR A 278 5.94 -10.26 -10.54
N ARG A 279 6.77 -10.88 -9.69
CA ARG A 279 6.32 -11.51 -8.45
C ARG A 279 5.87 -10.44 -7.46
N LEU A 280 4.63 -10.51 -6.99
CA LEU A 280 4.01 -9.56 -6.04
C LEU A 280 3.58 -10.27 -4.76
N ALA A 281 3.93 -9.70 -3.60
CA ALA A 281 3.38 -10.09 -2.31
C ALA A 281 2.92 -8.86 -1.50
N VAL A 282 1.73 -8.95 -0.89
CA VAL A 282 1.11 -7.90 -0.10
C VAL A 282 0.81 -8.42 1.31
N GLY A 283 1.43 -7.84 2.32
CA GLY A 283 1.18 -8.10 3.72
C GLY A 283 0.35 -6.96 4.33
N LEU A 284 -0.71 -7.28 5.04
CA LEU A 284 -1.60 -6.30 5.65
C LEU A 284 -1.71 -6.59 7.15
N LEU A 285 -1.15 -5.71 7.97
CA LEU A 285 -1.34 -5.65 9.41
C LEU A 285 -2.40 -4.57 9.67
N VAL A 286 -3.66 -5.01 9.75
CA VAL A 286 -4.82 -4.10 9.73
C VAL A 286 -5.86 -4.52 10.76
N GLY A 287 -6.88 -3.68 10.96
CA GLY A 287 -7.99 -3.98 11.84
C GLY A 287 -8.83 -5.18 11.38
N VAL A 288 -8.50 -6.36 11.91
CA VAL A 288 -9.30 -7.59 11.82
C VAL A 288 -9.40 -8.28 13.18
N PRO A 289 -10.45 -9.04 13.47
CA PRO A 289 -10.62 -9.68 14.78
C PRO A 289 -9.55 -10.77 15.00
N PRO A 290 -8.68 -10.67 16.03
CA PRO A 290 -7.53 -11.57 16.20
C PRO A 290 -7.93 -13.02 16.53
N SER A 291 -9.10 -13.22 17.14
CA SER A 291 -9.61 -14.55 17.53
C SER A 291 -10.34 -15.29 16.40
N VAL A 292 -10.53 -14.65 15.25
CA VAL A 292 -11.26 -15.22 14.11
C VAL A 292 -10.26 -15.63 13.04
N GLY A 293 -10.00 -16.94 12.94
CA GLY A 293 -8.96 -17.48 12.05
C GLY A 293 -9.17 -17.15 10.57
N ILE A 294 -10.43 -17.05 10.10
CA ILE A 294 -10.69 -16.71 8.69
C ILE A 294 -10.27 -15.28 8.34
N CYS A 295 -10.26 -14.37 9.31
CA CYS A 295 -9.82 -12.98 9.15
C CYS A 295 -8.29 -12.81 9.24
N ASN A 296 -7.58 -13.83 9.69
CA ASN A 296 -6.12 -13.83 9.87
C ASN A 296 -5.51 -14.86 8.93
N ASN A 297 -5.71 -14.66 7.62
CA ASN A 297 -5.41 -15.66 6.61
C ASN A 297 -4.89 -15.07 5.29
N THR A 298 -4.62 -15.92 4.31
CA THR A 298 -4.26 -15.52 2.95
C THR A 298 -5.48 -15.05 2.16
N GLY A 299 -5.26 -14.21 1.15
CA GLY A 299 -6.31 -13.55 0.39
C GLY A 299 -7.23 -14.50 -0.38
N ASP A 300 -6.75 -15.68 -0.76
CA ASP A 300 -7.52 -16.70 -1.47
C ASP A 300 -8.66 -17.32 -0.64
N VAL A 301 -8.61 -17.17 0.69
CA VAL A 301 -9.64 -17.67 1.60
C VAL A 301 -10.27 -16.61 2.48
N ILE A 302 -9.80 -15.36 2.47
CA ILE A 302 -10.20 -14.33 3.45
C ILE A 302 -11.61 -13.75 3.23
N ALA A 303 -12.20 -13.90 2.05
CA ALA A 303 -13.48 -13.27 1.70
C ALA A 303 -14.61 -13.40 2.75
N PRO A 304 -14.80 -14.56 3.44
CA PRO A 304 -15.84 -14.68 4.46
C PRO A 304 -15.64 -13.76 5.68
N CYS A 305 -14.41 -13.27 5.93
CA CYS A 305 -14.14 -12.30 6.99
C CYS A 305 -15.01 -11.04 6.87
N LEU A 306 -15.31 -10.58 5.64
CA LEU A 306 -16.16 -9.41 5.39
C LEU A 306 -17.61 -9.59 5.88
N SER A 307 -18.04 -10.83 6.16
CA SER A 307 -19.36 -11.13 6.69
C SER A 307 -19.38 -11.20 8.23
N GLU A 308 -18.23 -11.11 8.89
CA GLU A 308 -18.15 -11.13 10.35
C GLU A 308 -18.82 -9.89 10.95
N PRO A 309 -19.67 -10.01 11.98
CA PRO A 309 -20.36 -8.86 12.57
C PRO A 309 -19.42 -7.79 13.14
N THR A 310 -18.21 -8.15 13.54
CA THR A 310 -17.18 -7.22 14.02
C THR A 310 -16.48 -6.48 12.89
N MET A 311 -16.59 -6.96 11.64
CA MET A 311 -16.01 -6.30 10.47
C MET A 311 -16.94 -5.23 9.86
N ARG A 312 -18.09 -4.95 10.48
CA ARG A 312 -19.00 -3.88 10.03
C ARG A 312 -18.57 -2.55 10.64
N GLU A 313 -18.37 -1.54 9.81
CA GLU A 313 -18.11 -0.17 10.22
C GLU A 313 -19.40 0.45 10.80
N GLU A 314 -19.64 0.19 12.08
CA GLU A 314 -20.80 0.69 12.81
C GLU A 314 -20.38 1.81 13.75
N VAL A 315 -21.12 2.92 13.76
CA VAL A 315 -20.85 4.03 14.68
C VAL A 315 -21.43 3.72 16.04
N GLU A 316 -20.59 3.73 17.07
CA GLU A 316 -20.96 3.54 18.46
C GLU A 316 -21.73 4.79 18.97
N PRO A 317 -23.03 4.69 19.33
CA PRO A 317 -23.83 5.87 19.68
C PRO A 317 -23.32 6.64 20.89
N SER A 318 -22.62 5.96 21.80
CA SER A 318 -22.10 6.56 23.03
C SER A 318 -20.87 7.43 22.82
N THR A 319 -20.05 7.15 21.79
CA THR A 319 -18.82 7.88 21.47
C THR A 319 -18.93 8.66 20.16
N GLY A 320 -19.86 8.28 19.30
CA GLY A 320 -19.97 8.74 17.92
C GLY A 320 -18.83 8.26 17.03
N SER A 321 -17.97 7.36 17.48
CA SER A 321 -16.83 6.83 16.72
C SER A 321 -17.15 5.47 16.10
N VAL A 322 -16.42 5.09 15.07
CA VAL A 322 -16.50 3.73 14.51
C VAL A 322 -16.13 2.72 15.60
N ARG A 323 -16.94 1.67 15.73
CA ARG A 323 -16.74 0.58 16.70
C ARG A 323 -15.46 -0.16 16.37
N LEU A 324 -14.60 -0.33 17.36
CA LEU A 324 -13.36 -1.07 17.22
C LEU A 324 -13.62 -2.56 16.95
N VAL A 325 -12.81 -3.15 16.07
CA VAL A 325 -12.81 -4.60 15.81
C VAL A 325 -11.99 -5.37 16.84
N CYS A 326 -11.02 -4.70 17.47
CA CYS A 326 -10.16 -5.19 18.53
C CYS A 326 -9.62 -4.05 19.39
N GLY A 327 -9.08 -4.38 20.57
CA GLY A 327 -8.58 -3.41 21.55
C GLY A 327 -9.69 -2.71 22.35
N ALA A 328 -9.31 -2.13 23.49
CA ALA A 328 -10.24 -1.42 24.39
C ALA A 328 -10.24 0.10 24.17
N THR A 329 -9.20 0.63 23.54
CA THR A 329 -8.97 2.06 23.31
C THR A 329 -8.45 2.28 21.89
N ALA A 330 -8.50 3.50 21.36
CA ALA A 330 -7.94 3.80 20.04
C ALA A 330 -6.42 3.48 19.97
N ALA A 331 -5.67 3.83 21.02
CA ALA A 331 -4.23 3.56 21.08
C ALA A 331 -3.88 2.06 21.05
N GLU A 332 -4.75 1.19 21.56
CA GLU A 332 -4.53 -0.27 21.62
C GLU A 332 -5.30 -1.04 20.55
N GLY A 333 -6.30 -0.41 19.93
CA GLY A 333 -7.28 -1.05 19.07
C GLY A 333 -7.16 -0.63 17.62
N ALA A 334 -8.14 -1.06 16.84
CA ALA A 334 -8.30 -0.72 15.43
C ALA A 334 -9.77 -0.72 15.04
N THR A 335 -10.16 0.09 14.06
CA THR A 335 -11.46 0.01 13.39
C THR A 335 -11.42 -1.09 12.31
N PRO A 336 -12.58 -1.55 11.77
CA PRO A 336 -12.60 -2.59 10.76
C PRO A 336 -11.87 -2.18 9.46
N GLY A 337 -10.79 -2.90 9.11
CA GLY A 337 -10.05 -2.72 7.85
C GLY A 337 -10.74 -3.35 6.65
N VAL A 338 -12.00 -2.99 6.39
CA VAL A 338 -12.86 -3.62 5.37
C VAL A 338 -12.23 -3.57 3.98
N ARG A 339 -11.72 -2.41 3.56
CA ARG A 339 -11.16 -2.20 2.22
C ARG A 339 -9.82 -2.90 2.07
N HIS A 340 -9.05 -3.03 3.15
CA HIS A 340 -7.83 -3.84 3.20
C HIS A 340 -8.12 -5.33 3.00
N VAL A 341 -9.18 -5.86 3.64
CA VAL A 341 -9.61 -7.26 3.43
C VAL A 341 -10.14 -7.47 2.01
N GLN A 342 -10.84 -6.50 1.42
CA GLN A 342 -11.24 -6.54 0.01
C GLN A 342 -10.03 -6.58 -0.94
N LEU A 343 -9.01 -5.76 -0.69
CA LEU A 343 -7.76 -5.76 -1.44
C LEU A 343 -7.10 -7.14 -1.37
N ALA A 344 -6.97 -7.69 -0.16
CA ALA A 344 -6.40 -9.02 0.06
C ALA A 344 -7.18 -10.10 -0.71
N SER A 345 -8.50 -10.08 -0.58
CA SER A 345 -9.39 -11.03 -1.26
C SER A 345 -9.24 -10.97 -2.77
N ALA A 346 -9.10 -9.77 -3.34
CA ALA A 346 -8.92 -9.58 -4.77
C ALA A 346 -7.54 -10.06 -5.25
N LEU A 347 -6.49 -9.87 -4.44
CA LEU A 347 -5.12 -10.32 -4.74
C LEU A 347 -4.92 -11.84 -4.55
N GLY A 348 -5.80 -12.51 -3.80
CA GLY A 348 -5.77 -13.95 -3.60
C GLY A 348 -4.51 -14.41 -2.85
N ALA A 349 -3.85 -15.46 -3.34
CA ALA A 349 -2.63 -16.01 -2.74
C ALA A 349 -1.42 -15.04 -2.73
N ARG A 350 -1.54 -13.87 -3.38
CA ARG A 350 -0.53 -12.80 -3.31
C ARG A 350 -0.70 -11.88 -2.11
N ALA A 351 -1.73 -12.07 -1.28
CA ALA A 351 -1.93 -11.29 -0.07
C ALA A 351 -2.07 -12.14 1.21
N VAL A 352 -1.64 -11.58 2.34
CA VAL A 352 -1.83 -12.13 3.68
C VAL A 352 -2.25 -11.04 4.65
N VAL A 353 -3.26 -11.34 5.47
CA VAL A 353 -3.79 -10.40 6.47
C VAL A 353 -3.59 -10.96 7.86
N ARG A 354 -3.18 -10.12 8.79
CA ARG A 354 -3.20 -10.39 10.22
C ARG A 354 -3.71 -9.17 10.99
N SER A 355 -4.25 -9.43 12.17
CA SER A 355 -4.71 -8.39 13.08
C SER A 355 -3.54 -7.54 13.54
N ILE A 356 -3.66 -6.24 13.35
CA ILE A 356 -2.74 -5.27 13.95
C ILE A 356 -2.78 -5.27 15.49
N CYS A 357 -3.83 -5.82 16.10
CA CYS A 357 -3.96 -5.95 17.55
C CYS A 357 -3.24 -7.18 18.14
N ASP A 358 -2.63 -8.05 17.31
CA ASP A 358 -1.76 -9.13 17.81
C ASP A 358 -0.29 -8.69 17.64
N PRO A 359 0.46 -8.43 18.72
CA PRO A 359 1.82 -7.90 18.63
C PRO A 359 2.86 -8.92 18.11
N ARG A 360 2.42 -10.13 17.79
CA ARG A 360 3.27 -11.22 17.30
C ARG A 360 3.18 -11.30 15.78
N TYR A 361 4.23 -10.84 15.11
CA TYR A 361 4.31 -10.83 13.65
C TYR A 361 5.15 -11.96 13.06
N ASP A 362 5.64 -12.90 13.88
CA ASP A 362 6.47 -14.04 13.45
C ASP A 362 5.78 -14.85 12.34
N THR A 363 4.57 -15.35 12.59
CA THR A 363 3.83 -16.14 11.59
C THR A 363 3.38 -15.32 10.38
N PHE A 364 3.22 -14.00 10.55
CA PHE A 364 2.90 -13.08 9.46
C PHE A 364 4.09 -12.92 8.53
N PHE A 365 5.26 -12.61 9.08
CA PHE A 365 6.49 -12.39 8.32
C PHE A 365 7.00 -13.66 7.67
N GLU A 366 6.89 -14.81 8.32
CA GLU A 366 7.26 -16.09 7.72
C GLU A 366 6.42 -16.36 6.46
N LEU A 367 5.10 -16.19 6.54
CA LEU A 367 4.20 -16.38 5.41
C LEU A 367 4.43 -15.34 4.31
N PHE A 368 4.56 -14.07 4.67
CA PHE A 368 4.87 -13.00 3.73
C PHE A 368 6.18 -13.26 2.99
N ALA A 369 7.25 -13.62 3.72
CA ALA A 369 8.55 -13.91 3.12
C ALA A 369 8.46 -15.09 2.15
N ARG A 370 7.73 -16.16 2.49
CA ARG A 370 7.46 -17.26 1.56
C ARG A 370 6.74 -16.77 0.30
N MET A 371 5.72 -15.93 0.43
CA MET A 371 4.98 -15.36 -0.69
C MET A 371 5.83 -14.45 -1.58
N ALA A 372 6.60 -13.53 -0.99
CA ALA A 372 7.48 -12.61 -1.73
C ALA A 372 8.52 -13.34 -2.61
N ARG A 373 8.79 -14.60 -2.28
CA ARG A 373 9.73 -15.46 -3.02
C ARG A 373 9.06 -16.42 -3.99
N GLN A 374 7.87 -16.91 -3.67
CA GLN A 374 7.18 -17.94 -4.43
C GLN A 374 6.02 -17.42 -5.28
N ALA A 375 5.68 -16.13 -5.17
CA ALA A 375 4.59 -15.53 -5.94
C ALA A 375 4.80 -15.80 -7.43
N PRO A 376 3.79 -16.32 -8.15
CA PRO A 376 3.89 -16.68 -9.56
C PRO A 376 3.88 -15.47 -10.48
#